data_AF-A0A413SST1-F1
#
_entry.id   AF-A0A413SST1-F1
#
_cell.length_a   1.000
_cell.length_b   1.000
_cell.length_c   1.000
_cell.angle_alpha   90.00
_cell.angle_beta   90.00
_cell.angle_gamma   90.00
#
_symmetry.space_group_name_H-M   'P 1'
#
loop_
_entity.id
_entity.type
_entity.pdbx_description
1 polymer ?
#
loop_
_entity_poly.entity_id
_entity_poly.type
_entity_poly.pdbx_seq_one_letter_code
_entity_poly.pdbx_strand_id
1 'polypeptide(L)'
;MELEELIENTLRRKHLEEMMNRPEKEHTPLEGMDNEQIKRFALFLFEENQSKSKQLDEMIARLDEIGKDLKESNKKIDSLTNALLKANSKADKVVLEYKLRDKEYKKLEKKYNALLERLSIMNTQTYASSKSLKGIDRKRVVKGKHDDKDDFDGTPTAPPSEVPQPDSSASCDTQDT
;
A
#
# COMPACT_ATOMS: atom_id res chain seq x y z
N MET A 1 -86.97 9.82 -35.49
CA MET A 1 -86.32 11.01 -34.93
C MET A 1 -87.35 12.10 -35.00
N GLU A 2 -87.79 12.57 -33.84
CA GLU A 2 -88.83 13.59 -33.76
C GLU A 2 -88.22 14.97 -34.02
N LEU A 3 -89.02 15.94 -34.47
CA LEU A 3 -88.50 17.27 -34.84
C LEU A 3 -87.83 17.96 -33.62
N GLU A 4 -88.41 17.77 -32.44
CA GLU A 4 -87.90 18.29 -31.17
C GLU A 4 -86.52 17.72 -30.82
N GLU A 5 -86.33 16.41 -31.00
CA GLU A 5 -85.06 15.70 -30.76
C GLU A 5 -83.94 16.23 -31.66
N LEU A 6 -84.26 16.57 -32.91
CA LEU A 6 -83.31 17.16 -33.86
C LEU A 6 -82.95 18.61 -33.48
N ILE A 7 -83.91 19.40 -33.00
CA ILE A 7 -83.69 20.77 -32.52
C ILE A 7 -82.79 20.75 -31.27
N GLU A 8 -83.08 19.89 -30.29
CA GLU A 8 -82.26 19.75 -29.09
C GLU A 8 -80.82 19.32 -29.43
N ASN A 9 -80.65 18.32 -30.32
CA ASN A 9 -79.33 17.84 -30.75
C ASN A 9 -78.54 18.97 -31.45
N THR A 10 -79.18 19.76 -32.29
CA THR A 10 -78.56 20.89 -32.99
C THR A 10 -78.12 21.98 -32.02
N LEU A 11 -78.96 22.36 -31.06
CA LEU A 11 -78.63 23.33 -30.01
C LEU A 11 -77.47 22.84 -29.14
N ARG A 12 -77.49 21.55 -28.75
CA ARG A 12 -76.43 20.92 -27.96
C ARG A 12 -75.10 20.88 -28.69
N ARG A 13 -75.09 20.56 -30.00
CA ARG A 13 -73.88 20.60 -30.83
C ARG A 13 -73.32 22.02 -30.92
N LYS A 14 -74.15 23.02 -31.21
CA LYS A 14 -73.74 24.42 -31.28
C LYS A 14 -73.13 24.91 -29.97
N HIS A 15 -73.72 24.54 -28.83
CA HIS A 15 -73.17 24.88 -27.52
C HIS A 15 -71.80 24.23 -27.25
N LEU A 16 -71.62 22.95 -27.61
CA LEU A 16 -70.33 22.27 -27.49
C LEU A 16 -69.27 22.87 -28.42
N GLU A 17 -69.64 23.24 -29.64
CA GLU A 17 -68.79 23.92 -30.60
C GLU A 17 -68.39 25.33 -30.13
N GLU A 18 -69.31 26.08 -29.51
CA GLU A 18 -69.01 27.36 -28.83
C GLU A 18 -68.10 27.19 -27.60
N MET A 19 -68.18 26.06 -26.89
CA MET A 19 -67.25 25.74 -25.79
C MET A 19 -65.86 25.36 -26.30
N MET A 20 -65.76 24.57 -27.38
CA MET A 20 -64.47 24.16 -27.96
C MET A 20 -63.75 25.29 -28.70
N ASN A 21 -64.49 26.22 -29.32
CA ASN A 21 -63.92 27.38 -30.00
C ASN A 21 -63.67 28.58 -29.07
N ARG A 22 -63.94 28.44 -27.76
CA ARG A 22 -63.58 29.46 -26.78
C ARG A 22 -62.06 29.45 -26.57
N PRO A 23 -61.36 30.59 -26.70
CA PRO A 23 -59.92 30.63 -26.41
C PRO A 23 -59.69 30.24 -24.95
N GLU A 24 -58.74 29.35 -24.71
CA GLU A 24 -58.25 29.05 -23.36
C GLU A 24 -57.76 30.35 -22.72
N LYS A 25 -58.25 30.65 -21.51
CA LYS A 25 -57.72 31.77 -20.74
C LYS A 25 -56.36 31.36 -20.19
N GLU A 26 -55.35 32.19 -20.41
CA GLU A 26 -54.06 32.06 -19.73
C GLU A 26 -54.26 32.25 -18.21
N HIS A 27 -54.42 31.14 -17.49
CA HIS A 27 -54.61 31.19 -16.04
C HIS A 27 -53.30 31.63 -15.39
N THR A 28 -53.27 32.86 -14.89
CA THR A 28 -52.14 33.32 -14.08
C THR A 28 -52.27 32.75 -12.66
N PRO A 29 -51.18 32.36 -11.96
CA PRO A 29 -51.24 31.85 -10.58
C PRO A 29 -51.79 32.84 -9.55
N LEU A 30 -52.03 34.10 -9.94
CA LEU A 30 -52.59 35.17 -9.11
C LEU A 30 -54.07 35.45 -9.44
N GLU A 31 -54.64 34.83 -10.47
CA GLU A 31 -56.03 35.06 -10.89
C GLU A 31 -57.00 34.62 -9.79
N GLY A 32 -57.89 35.53 -9.38
CA GLY A 32 -58.84 35.29 -8.29
C GLY A 32 -58.28 35.48 -6.87
N MET A 33 -56.99 35.79 -6.71
CA MET A 33 -56.43 36.13 -5.40
C MET A 33 -56.71 37.59 -5.01
N ASP A 34 -56.98 37.82 -3.72
CA ASP A 34 -57.04 39.18 -3.16
C ASP A 34 -55.63 39.76 -2.87
N ASN A 35 -55.55 41.07 -2.60
CA ASN A 35 -54.29 41.76 -2.35
C ASN A 35 -53.50 41.24 -1.14
N GLU A 36 -54.14 40.61 -0.16
CA GLU A 36 -53.50 40.05 1.02
C GLU A 36 -52.98 38.63 0.75
N GLN A 37 -53.72 37.84 -0.02
CA GLN A 37 -53.27 36.55 -0.57
C GLN A 37 -52.04 36.72 -1.48
N ILE A 38 -52.07 37.70 -2.40
CA ILE A 38 -50.94 38.03 -3.28
C ILE A 38 -49.69 38.41 -2.48
N LYS A 39 -49.83 39.24 -1.42
CA LYS A 39 -48.72 39.58 -0.51
C LYS A 39 -48.14 38.36 0.19
N ARG A 40 -48.99 37.48 0.72
CA ARG A 40 -48.56 36.25 1.41
C ARG A 40 -47.82 35.31 0.46
N PHE A 41 -48.31 35.16 -0.76
CA PHE A 41 -47.65 34.36 -1.80
C PHE A 41 -46.31 34.96 -2.22
N ALA A 42 -46.23 36.29 -2.39
CA ALA A 42 -44.97 36.97 -2.70
C ALA A 42 -43.92 36.82 -1.57
N LEU A 43 -44.34 36.92 -0.31
CA LEU A 43 -43.46 36.69 0.86
C LEU A 43 -42.97 35.24 0.92
N PHE A 44 -43.87 34.26 0.71
CA PHE A 44 -43.50 32.84 0.65
C PHE A 44 -42.46 32.57 -0.45
N LEU A 45 -42.68 33.08 -1.67
CA LEU A 45 -41.73 32.92 -2.78
C LEU A 45 -40.38 33.57 -2.46
N PHE A 46 -40.38 34.75 -1.82
CA PHE A 46 -39.15 35.44 -1.44
C PHE A 46 -38.34 34.69 -0.36
N GLU A 47 -39.01 34.13 0.64
CA GLU A 47 -38.38 33.29 1.68
C GLU A 47 -37.85 31.98 1.09
N GLU A 48 -38.61 31.32 0.22
CA GLU A 48 -38.16 30.11 -0.48
C GLU A 48 -36.95 30.40 -1.38
N ASN A 49 -36.93 31.54 -2.07
CA ASN A 49 -35.81 31.95 -2.92
C ASN A 49 -34.54 32.25 -2.09
N GLN A 50 -34.67 32.93 -0.96
CA GLN A 50 -33.56 33.12 0.00
C GLN A 50 -33.03 31.79 0.55
N SER A 51 -33.92 30.85 0.87
CA SER A 51 -33.53 29.51 1.35
C SER A 51 -32.73 28.75 0.28
N LYS A 52 -33.20 28.77 -0.97
CA LYS A 52 -32.48 28.19 -2.13
C LYS A 52 -31.14 28.89 -2.39
N SER A 53 -31.05 30.21 -2.24
CA SER A 53 -29.78 30.96 -2.37
C SER A 53 -28.75 30.49 -1.34
N LYS A 54 -29.14 30.37 -0.06
CA LYS A 54 -28.25 29.87 1.01
C LYS A 54 -27.77 28.44 0.73
N GLN A 55 -28.65 27.58 0.21
CA GLN A 55 -28.27 26.22 -0.19
C GLN A 55 -27.27 26.21 -1.34
N LEU A 56 -27.39 27.13 -2.31
CA LEU A 56 -26.40 27.28 -3.39
C LEU A 56 -25.05 27.75 -2.84
N ASP A 57 -25.02 28.73 -1.94
CA ASP A 57 -23.79 29.21 -1.29
C ASP A 57 -23.10 28.07 -0.50
N GLU A 58 -23.86 27.26 0.24
CA GLU A 58 -23.34 26.06 0.91
C GLU A 58 -22.80 25.01 -0.08
N MET A 59 -23.47 24.79 -1.20
CA MET A 59 -23.00 23.86 -2.24
C MET A 59 -21.70 24.34 -2.89
N ILE A 60 -21.57 25.64 -3.16
CA ILE A 60 -20.33 26.26 -3.67
C ILE A 60 -19.19 26.04 -2.68
N ALA A 61 -19.41 26.34 -1.39
CA ALA A 61 -18.38 26.13 -0.35
C ALA A 61 -17.94 24.66 -0.24
N ARG A 62 -18.86 23.69 -0.38
CA ARG A 62 -18.52 22.26 -0.40
C ARG A 62 -17.74 21.86 -1.66
N LEU A 63 -18.07 22.41 -2.82
CA LEU A 63 -17.34 22.18 -4.07
C LEU A 63 -15.92 22.75 -4.01
N ASP A 64 -15.74 23.93 -3.42
CA ASP A 64 -14.41 24.54 -3.20
C ASP A 64 -13.54 23.68 -2.28
N GLU A 65 -14.10 23.12 -1.20
CA GLU A 65 -13.37 22.24 -0.29
C GLU A 65 -12.96 20.92 -0.97
N ILE A 66 -13.89 20.26 -1.67
CA ILE A 66 -13.59 19.07 -2.49
C ILE A 66 -12.51 19.39 -3.54
N GLY A 67 -12.52 20.59 -4.12
CA GLY A 67 -11.50 21.07 -5.04
C GLY A 67 -10.10 21.21 -4.42
N LYS A 68 -10.00 21.64 -3.15
CA LYS A 68 -8.74 21.68 -2.39
C LYS A 68 -8.23 20.27 -2.09
N ASP A 69 -9.09 19.41 -1.56
CA ASP A 69 -8.75 18.02 -1.20
C ASP A 69 -8.25 17.24 -2.42
N LEU A 70 -8.94 17.35 -3.55
CA LEU A 70 -8.55 16.71 -4.81
C LEU A 70 -7.18 17.23 -5.29
N LYS A 71 -6.92 18.53 -5.17
CA LYS A 71 -5.63 19.14 -5.52
C LYS A 71 -4.49 18.69 -4.60
N GLU A 72 -4.75 18.46 -3.32
CA GLU A 72 -3.76 17.90 -2.40
C GLU A 72 -3.50 16.42 -2.65
N SER A 73 -4.56 15.63 -2.85
CA SER A 73 -4.48 14.21 -3.20
C SER A 73 -3.66 13.99 -4.47
N ASN A 74 -3.86 14.80 -5.51
CA ASN A 74 -3.06 14.73 -6.75
C ASN A 74 -1.56 14.99 -6.49
N LYS A 75 -1.19 16.00 -5.70
CA LYS A 75 0.23 16.23 -5.32
C LYS A 75 0.83 15.02 -4.59
N LYS A 76 0.04 14.35 -3.76
CA LYS A 76 0.46 13.13 -3.05
C LYS A 76 0.67 11.95 -4.02
N ILE A 77 -0.21 11.79 -5.00
CA ILE A 77 -0.08 10.81 -6.09
C ILE A 77 1.19 11.07 -6.91
N ASP A 78 1.47 12.32 -7.29
CA ASP A 78 2.68 12.70 -8.02
C ASP A 78 3.95 12.38 -7.20
N SER A 79 3.96 12.72 -5.92
CA SER A 79 5.07 12.43 -5.00
C SER A 79 5.33 10.93 -4.86
N LEU A 80 4.28 10.13 -4.64
CA LEU A 80 4.37 8.67 -4.53
C LEU A 80 4.82 8.02 -5.85
N THR A 81 4.33 8.51 -6.99
CA THR A 81 4.74 8.04 -8.32
C THR A 81 6.23 8.29 -8.56
N ASN A 82 6.72 9.48 -8.22
CA ASN A 82 8.14 9.81 -8.29
C ASN A 82 9.01 8.96 -7.33
N ALA A 83 8.51 8.63 -6.14
CA ALA A 83 9.18 7.74 -5.20
C ALA A 83 9.26 6.28 -5.74
N LEU A 84 8.15 5.79 -6.31
CA LEU A 84 8.05 4.45 -6.90
C LEU A 84 9.00 4.30 -8.10
N LEU A 85 9.06 5.27 -9.01
CA LEU A 85 10.00 5.27 -10.13
C LEU A 85 11.47 5.20 -9.66
N LYS A 86 11.82 5.97 -8.62
CA LYS A 86 13.17 5.92 -8.00
C LYS A 86 13.45 4.59 -7.32
N ALA A 87 12.46 3.95 -6.71
CA ALA A 87 12.60 2.64 -6.09
C ALA A 87 12.81 1.53 -7.14
N ASN A 88 12.02 1.53 -8.22
CA ASN A 88 12.16 0.57 -9.32
C ASN A 88 13.54 0.68 -9.99
N SER A 89 14.00 1.91 -10.30
CA SER A 89 15.33 2.11 -10.88
C SER A 89 16.47 1.57 -10.00
N LYS A 90 16.35 1.67 -8.67
CA LYS A 90 17.29 1.04 -7.73
C LYS A 90 17.17 -0.49 -7.73
N ALA A 91 15.96 -1.03 -7.76
CA ALA A 91 15.72 -2.47 -7.80
C ALA A 91 16.29 -3.10 -9.09
N ASP A 92 16.07 -2.49 -10.25
CA ASP A 92 16.63 -2.93 -11.54
C ASP A 92 18.16 -2.99 -11.51
N LYS A 93 18.80 -1.96 -10.91
CA LYS A 93 20.26 -1.95 -10.73
C LYS A 93 20.73 -3.12 -9.87
N VAL A 94 20.08 -3.37 -8.73
CA VAL A 94 20.42 -4.49 -7.84
C VAL A 94 20.21 -5.85 -8.52
N VAL A 95 19.14 -6.00 -9.32
CA VAL A 95 18.88 -7.21 -10.13
C VAL A 95 19.97 -7.44 -11.18
N LEU A 96 20.47 -6.39 -11.83
CA LEU A 96 21.59 -6.47 -12.77
C LEU A 96 22.91 -6.84 -12.06
N GLU A 97 23.23 -6.21 -10.93
CA GLU A 97 24.41 -6.52 -10.10
C GLU A 97 24.37 -7.96 -9.56
N TYR A 98 23.19 -8.47 -9.17
CA TYR A 98 23.02 -9.86 -8.75
C TYR A 98 23.26 -10.84 -9.92
N LYS A 99 22.69 -10.57 -11.11
CA LYS A 99 22.92 -11.38 -12.32
C LYS A 99 24.38 -11.40 -12.78
N LEU A 100 25.17 -10.38 -12.46
CA LEU A 100 26.61 -10.37 -12.71
C LEU A 100 27.35 -11.23 -11.69
N ARG A 101 27.08 -11.07 -10.39
CA ARG A 101 27.71 -11.88 -9.32
C ARG A 101 27.41 -13.37 -9.44
N ASP A 102 26.20 -13.77 -9.83
CA ASP A 102 25.86 -15.18 -10.11
C ASP A 102 26.75 -15.80 -11.19
N LYS A 103 27.04 -15.05 -12.27
CA LYS A 103 27.95 -15.50 -13.34
C LYS A 103 29.40 -15.64 -12.87
N GLU A 104 29.83 -14.82 -11.91
CA GLU A 104 31.17 -14.91 -11.30
C GLU A 104 31.25 -16.08 -10.33
N TYR A 105 30.23 -16.28 -9.50
CA TYR A 105 30.14 -17.40 -8.57
C TYR A 105 30.20 -18.74 -9.30
N LYS A 106 29.43 -18.91 -10.40
CA LYS A 106 29.47 -20.09 -11.27
C LYS A 106 30.83 -20.34 -11.94
N LYS A 107 31.68 -19.31 -12.10
CA LYS A 107 33.07 -19.48 -12.57
C LYS A 107 33.99 -19.91 -11.43
N LEU A 108 33.76 -19.40 -10.21
CA LEU A 108 34.56 -19.73 -9.03
C LEU A 108 34.28 -21.16 -8.54
N GLU A 109 33.02 -21.57 -8.50
CA GLU A 109 32.56 -22.92 -8.19
C GLU A 109 33.24 -23.98 -9.07
N LYS A 110 33.31 -23.75 -10.38
CA LYS A 110 34.03 -24.64 -11.31
C LYS A 110 35.51 -24.77 -11.00
N LYS A 111 36.18 -23.66 -10.60
CA LYS A 111 37.59 -23.68 -10.17
C LYS A 111 37.77 -24.43 -8.85
N TYR A 112 36.86 -24.24 -7.91
CA TYR A 112 36.85 -24.93 -6.61
C TYR A 112 36.71 -26.45 -6.81
N ASN A 113 35.73 -26.89 -7.61
CA ASN A 113 35.52 -28.31 -7.89
C ASN A 113 36.75 -28.94 -8.57
N ALA A 114 37.32 -28.29 -9.58
CA ALA A 114 38.54 -28.77 -10.25
C ALA A 114 39.76 -28.86 -9.31
N LEU A 115 39.87 -27.94 -8.33
CA LEU A 115 40.91 -28.00 -7.31
C LEU A 115 40.67 -29.15 -6.30
N LEU A 116 39.41 -29.38 -5.93
CA LEU A 116 38.99 -30.43 -5.01
C LEU A 116 39.20 -31.83 -5.61
N GLU A 117 38.87 -32.02 -6.90
CA GLU A 117 39.20 -33.21 -7.68
C GLU A 117 40.72 -33.45 -7.71
N ARG A 118 41.52 -32.43 -8.03
CA ARG A 118 42.98 -32.54 -8.05
C ARG A 118 43.56 -32.91 -6.68
N LEU A 119 43.02 -32.35 -5.60
CA LEU A 119 43.43 -32.68 -4.23
C LEU A 119 43.06 -34.13 -3.86
N SER A 120 41.89 -34.60 -4.27
CA SER A 120 41.46 -35.99 -4.09
C SER A 120 42.38 -36.99 -4.81
N ILE A 121 42.74 -36.69 -6.07
CA ILE A 121 43.71 -37.48 -6.85
C ILE A 121 45.10 -37.47 -6.18
N MET A 122 45.57 -36.31 -5.72
CA MET A 122 46.85 -36.21 -5.00
C MET A 122 46.83 -37.05 -3.72
N ASN A 123 45.80 -36.92 -2.88
CA ASN A 123 45.72 -37.63 -1.60
C ASN A 123 45.61 -39.15 -1.80
N THR A 124 44.86 -39.61 -2.80
CA THR A 124 44.80 -41.04 -3.13
C THR A 124 46.16 -41.54 -3.66
N GLN A 125 46.85 -40.80 -4.52
CA GLN A 125 48.21 -41.14 -4.94
C GLN A 125 49.22 -41.15 -3.78
N THR A 126 49.17 -40.18 -2.87
CA THR A 126 50.13 -40.05 -1.76
C THR A 126 49.89 -41.11 -0.67
N TYR A 127 48.65 -41.35 -0.28
CA TYR A 127 48.33 -42.18 0.89
C TYR A 127 47.83 -43.59 0.54
N ALA A 128 47.12 -43.80 -0.58
CA ALA A 128 46.65 -45.13 -0.98
C ALA A 128 47.68 -45.93 -1.83
N SER A 129 48.68 -45.27 -2.42
CA SER A 129 49.82 -45.94 -3.08
C SER A 129 50.79 -46.57 -2.07
N SER A 130 50.62 -46.29 -0.77
CA SER A 130 51.35 -46.92 0.33
C SER A 130 51.11 -48.43 0.37
N LYS A 131 51.90 -49.20 -0.39
CA LYS A 131 52.00 -50.65 -0.22
C LYS A 131 52.32 -50.90 1.25
N SER A 132 51.36 -51.49 1.96
CA SER A 132 51.48 -51.80 3.37
C SER A 132 52.76 -52.63 3.59
N LEU A 133 53.73 -52.08 4.32
CA LEU A 133 54.86 -52.80 4.89
C LEU A 133 54.38 -53.68 6.07
N LYS A 134 53.37 -54.53 5.80
CA LYS A 134 52.99 -55.68 6.61
C LYS A 134 54.12 -56.70 6.54
N GLY A 135 55.17 -56.47 7.32
CA GLY A 135 56.39 -57.27 7.27
C GLY A 135 57.60 -56.68 8.00
N ILE A 136 57.56 -55.44 8.51
CA ILE A 136 58.57 -54.99 9.48
C ILE A 136 58.20 -55.59 10.84
N ASP A 137 58.83 -56.73 11.15
CA ASP A 137 58.81 -57.32 12.47
C ASP A 137 59.38 -56.30 13.48
N ARG A 138 58.51 -55.77 14.33
CA ARG A 138 58.91 -54.85 15.40
C ARG A 138 59.68 -55.65 16.46
N LYS A 139 61.01 -55.73 16.33
CA LYS A 139 61.86 -56.14 17.45
C LYS A 139 61.48 -55.29 18.67
N ARG A 140 61.32 -55.96 19.82
CA ARG A 140 60.85 -55.36 21.08
C ARG A 140 61.56 -54.03 21.35
N VAL A 141 60.77 -52.97 21.44
CA VAL A 141 61.23 -51.67 21.93
C VAL A 141 61.68 -51.86 23.38
N VAL A 142 62.94 -51.52 23.67
CA VAL A 142 63.40 -51.34 25.03
C VAL A 142 62.82 -50.01 25.51
N LYS A 143 61.93 -50.03 26.51
CA LYS A 143 61.38 -48.81 27.12
C LYS A 143 62.52 -47.89 27.55
N GLY A 144 62.47 -46.63 27.14
CA GLY A 144 63.30 -45.56 27.68
C GLY A 144 62.84 -45.21 29.10
N LYS A 145 63.76 -44.68 29.93
CA LYS A 145 63.46 -44.30 31.33
C LYS A 145 62.50 -43.09 31.48
N HIS A 146 61.97 -42.56 30.38
CA HIS A 146 61.15 -41.35 30.35
C HIS A 146 59.85 -41.50 29.53
N ASP A 147 59.54 -42.70 29.01
CA ASP A 147 58.38 -42.93 28.13
C ASP A 147 57.02 -42.80 28.87
N ASP A 148 57.03 -42.69 30.20
CA ASP A 148 55.85 -42.52 31.06
C ASP A 148 55.70 -41.04 31.55
N LYS A 149 56.22 -40.07 30.78
CA LYS A 149 56.04 -38.62 31.00
C LYS A 149 54.93 -38.10 30.10
N ASP A 150 53.80 -37.71 30.69
CA ASP A 150 52.78 -36.92 29.99
C ASP A 150 53.33 -35.50 29.72
N ASP A 151 53.62 -35.19 28.45
CA ASP A 151 53.97 -33.84 27.98
C ASP A 151 52.73 -32.91 27.86
N PHE A 152 51.75 -33.09 28.75
CA PHE A 152 50.51 -32.31 28.76
C PHE A 152 50.71 -31.03 29.60
N ASP A 153 50.85 -29.89 28.94
CA ASP A 153 51.16 -28.59 29.56
C ASP A 153 49.95 -27.90 30.24
N GLY A 154 48.80 -28.56 30.27
CA GLY A 154 47.82 -28.41 31.34
C GLY A 154 47.21 -27.02 31.51
N THR A 155 46.94 -26.28 30.43
CA THR A 155 46.22 -25.00 30.49
C THR A 155 44.72 -25.21 30.79
N PRO A 156 44.20 -24.81 31.97
CA PRO A 156 42.78 -24.95 32.28
C PRO A 156 42.01 -23.74 31.76
N THR A 157 40.94 -23.98 31.01
CA THR A 157 39.95 -22.95 30.69
C THR A 157 38.98 -22.78 31.87
N ALA A 158 38.77 -21.55 32.34
CA ALA A 158 37.70 -21.22 33.29
C ALA A 158 37.23 -19.76 33.18
N PRO A 159 35.93 -19.53 32.95
CA PRO A 159 35.16 -18.42 33.51
C PRO A 159 34.33 -18.93 34.72
N PRO A 160 33.56 -18.09 35.46
CA PRO A 160 33.41 -16.63 35.41
C PRO A 160 33.82 -15.93 36.73
N SER A 161 33.66 -14.61 36.83
CA SER A 161 33.63 -13.88 38.11
C SER A 161 32.57 -12.79 38.10
N GLU A 162 31.72 -12.76 39.12
CA GLU A 162 30.79 -11.65 39.39
C GLU A 162 31.48 -10.51 40.16
N VAL A 163 31.17 -9.27 39.74
CA VAL A 163 30.80 -8.06 40.50
C VAL A 163 31.46 -7.78 41.87
N PRO A 164 31.98 -6.55 42.07
CA PRO A 164 31.33 -5.65 43.05
C PRO A 164 30.93 -4.26 42.50
N GLN A 165 29.70 -3.83 42.84
CA GLN A 165 29.26 -2.43 43.01
C GLN A 165 29.71 -1.90 44.41
N PRO A 166 29.46 -0.64 44.86
CA PRO A 166 28.63 0.46 44.30
C PRO A 166 29.44 1.79 44.19
N ASP A 167 28.94 3.06 44.15
CA ASP A 167 27.59 3.67 44.13
C ASP A 167 27.62 5.11 43.53
N SER A 168 26.44 5.73 43.29
CA SER A 168 26.14 7.20 43.25
C SER A 168 26.82 8.10 42.18
N SER A 169 26.17 9.13 41.60
CA SER A 169 24.79 9.66 41.71
C SER A 169 24.43 10.64 40.55
N ALA A 170 23.13 10.90 40.34
CA ALA A 170 22.51 11.93 39.47
C ALA A 170 22.76 11.83 37.93
N SER A 171 21.93 12.35 37.03
CA SER A 171 20.69 13.15 37.12
C SER A 171 19.70 12.76 35.99
N CYS A 172 18.43 13.13 36.15
CA CYS A 172 17.36 12.99 35.17
C CYS A 172 17.62 13.77 33.86
N ASP A 173 17.17 13.25 32.72
CA ASP A 173 16.15 13.90 31.87
C ASP A 173 15.83 13.07 30.62
N THR A 174 14.57 12.68 30.46
CA THR A 174 13.98 12.26 29.18
C THR A 174 12.61 12.89 29.04
N GLN A 175 12.41 13.61 27.93
CA GLN A 175 11.11 14.12 27.51
C GLN A 175 10.24 12.97 27.00
N ASP A 176 8.94 12.99 27.29
CA ASP A 176 7.90 12.76 26.28
C ASP A 176 6.50 13.15 26.79
N THR A 177 5.67 13.67 25.88
CA THR A 177 4.28 14.21 26.05
C THR A 177 4.08 15.45 26.93
#